data_AF-A0A8H7YKE3-F1
#
_entry.id   AF-A0A8H7YKE3-F1
#
_cell.length_a   1.000
_cell.length_b   1.000
_cell.length_c   1.000
_cell.angle_alpha   90.00
_cell.angle_beta   90.00
_cell.angle_gamma   90.00
#
_symmetry.space_group_name_H-M   'P 1'
#
loop_
_entity.id
_entity.type
_entity.pdbx_description
1 polymer ?
#
loop_
_entity_poly.entity_id
_entity_poly.type
_entity_poly.pdbx_seq_one_letter_code
_entity_poly.pdbx_strand_id
1 'polypeptide(L)'
;MSKTSLTMNPAVPPRDDILIKIEIATGYTFTNPVFCLKALQTAGCATAGGQKSLAQVGDAALRLALVTIGYGKGASRGQIDSALRTKASNSHLADQGFKRGFDGCVYRIGGVDVSMKMMATAVQAVLGAVFLDCNKNMSVFLEVIEVLDLSWN
;
A
#
# COMPACT_ATOMS: atom_id res chain seq x y z
N MET A 1 16.40 -41.81 -28.08
CA MET A 1 17.07 -40.68 -27.41
C MET A 1 16.05 -39.54 -27.27
N SER A 2 15.47 -39.37 -26.08
CA SER A 2 14.48 -38.34 -25.81
C SER A 2 15.20 -37.04 -25.43
N LYS A 3 14.90 -35.94 -26.12
CA LYS A 3 15.35 -34.59 -25.75
C LYS A 3 14.35 -34.03 -24.74
N THR A 4 14.73 -34.05 -23.47
CA THR A 4 14.00 -33.34 -22.41
C THR A 4 14.24 -31.84 -22.58
N SER A 5 13.25 -31.11 -23.08
CA SER A 5 13.22 -29.65 -22.98
C SER A 5 13.04 -29.26 -21.52
N LEU A 6 14.08 -28.68 -20.90
CA LEU A 6 13.92 -27.93 -19.67
C LEU A 6 13.08 -26.69 -19.97
N THR A 7 11.87 -26.64 -19.44
CA THR A 7 11.09 -25.42 -19.30
C THR A 7 11.88 -24.47 -18.41
N MET A 8 12.42 -23.39 -19.00
CA MET A 8 12.97 -22.29 -18.22
C MET A 8 11.84 -21.70 -17.39
N ASN A 9 11.94 -21.79 -16.07
CA ASN A 9 11.17 -20.94 -15.17
C ASN A 9 11.44 -19.49 -15.59
N PRO A 10 10.41 -18.63 -15.79
CA PRO A 10 10.66 -17.23 -16.03
C PRO A 10 11.44 -16.71 -14.81
N ALA A 11 12.69 -16.32 -15.03
CA ALA A 11 13.55 -15.81 -13.97
C ALA A 11 12.81 -14.67 -13.26
N VAL A 12 12.60 -14.82 -11.95
CA VAL A 12 12.04 -13.74 -11.13
C VAL A 12 12.95 -12.52 -11.35
N PRO A 13 12.43 -11.40 -11.85
CA PRO A 13 13.26 -10.23 -12.10
C PRO A 13 13.93 -9.78 -10.79
N PRO A 14 15.16 -9.21 -10.85
CA PRO A 14 15.84 -8.70 -9.68
C PRO A 14 14.91 -7.75 -8.90
N ARG A 15 14.85 -7.91 -7.57
CA ARG A 15 14.09 -6.98 -6.73
C ARG A 15 14.78 -5.62 -6.75
N ASP A 16 14.03 -4.59 -7.12
CA ASP A 16 14.47 -3.20 -7.10
C ASP A 16 14.64 -2.70 -5.64
N ASP A 17 15.64 -1.87 -5.36
CA ASP A 17 15.89 -1.29 -4.03
C ASP A 17 14.65 -0.56 -3.48
N ILE A 18 13.87 0.08 -4.35
CA ILE A 18 12.63 0.76 -3.98
C ILE A 18 11.56 -0.25 -3.54
N LEU A 19 11.44 -1.39 -4.23
CA LEU A 19 10.52 -2.45 -3.84
C LEU A 19 10.91 -2.98 -2.46
N ILE A 20 12.19 -3.30 -2.25
CA ILE A 20 12.69 -3.83 -0.96
C ILE A 20 12.38 -2.87 0.19
N LYS A 21 12.58 -1.56 0.00
CA LYS A 21 12.27 -0.55 1.03
C LYS A 21 10.79 -0.56 1.40
N ILE A 22 9.89 -0.65 0.43
CA ILE A 22 8.44 -0.73 0.71
C ILE A 22 8.09 -2.06 1.37
N GLU A 23 8.65 -3.17 0.93
CA GLU A 23 8.40 -4.49 1.53
C GLU A 23 8.82 -4.51 3.00
N ILE A 24 9.99 -3.95 3.33
CA ILE A 24 10.46 -3.80 4.71
C ILE A 24 9.54 -2.87 5.51
N ALA A 25 9.17 -1.73 4.95
CA ALA A 25 8.37 -0.73 5.66
C ALA A 25 6.92 -1.16 5.93
N THR A 26 6.38 -2.04 5.08
CA THR A 26 5.03 -2.59 5.20
C THR A 26 5.00 -3.96 5.90
N GLY A 27 6.14 -4.65 5.99
CA GLY A 27 6.21 -6.05 6.42
C GLY A 27 5.64 -7.04 5.39
N TYR A 28 5.33 -6.60 4.17
CA TYR A 28 4.69 -7.42 3.14
C TYR A 28 5.61 -7.62 1.94
N THR A 29 5.82 -8.87 1.54
CA THR A 29 6.59 -9.22 0.33
C THR A 29 5.63 -9.38 -0.85
N PHE A 30 5.79 -8.57 -1.90
CA PHE A 30 4.93 -8.63 -3.08
C PHE A 30 5.20 -9.88 -3.91
N THR A 31 4.13 -10.57 -4.28
CA THR A 31 4.18 -11.65 -5.28
C THR A 31 4.29 -11.05 -6.68
N ASN A 32 3.58 -9.95 -6.93
CA ASN A 32 3.67 -9.18 -8.16
C ASN A 32 4.22 -7.75 -7.89
N PRO A 33 5.53 -7.53 -8.11
CA PRO A 33 6.19 -6.24 -7.93
C PRO A 33 5.55 -5.07 -8.68
N VAL A 34 4.84 -5.35 -9.78
CA VAL A 34 4.19 -4.32 -10.61
C VAL A 34 3.16 -3.54 -9.80
N PHE A 35 2.48 -4.17 -8.84
CA PHE A 35 1.52 -3.46 -7.98
C PHE A 35 2.21 -2.40 -7.14
N CYS A 36 3.34 -2.73 -6.50
CA CYS A 36 4.12 -1.78 -5.71
C CYS A 36 4.67 -0.65 -6.59
N LEU A 37 5.28 -0.98 -7.73
CA LEU A 37 5.85 0.03 -8.62
C LEU A 37 4.78 0.99 -9.15
N LYS A 38 3.60 0.48 -9.54
CA LYS A 38 2.47 1.30 -9.98
C LYS A 38 1.91 2.17 -8.85
N ALA A 39 1.91 1.68 -7.60
CA ALA A 39 1.47 2.45 -6.44
C ALA A 39 2.35 3.67 -6.15
N LEU A 40 3.64 3.61 -6.50
CA LEU A 40 4.60 4.69 -6.27
C LEU A 40 4.68 5.70 -7.42
N GLN A 41 3.96 5.47 -8.53
CA GLN A 41 3.97 6.36 -9.69
C GLN A 41 2.93 7.47 -9.54
N THR A 42 3.42 8.70 -9.40
CA THR A 42 2.57 9.90 -9.41
C THR A 42 1.87 10.08 -10.76
N ALA A 43 0.77 10.84 -10.78
CA ALA A 43 -0.03 11.04 -11.98
C ALA A 43 0.74 11.67 -13.16
N GLY A 44 1.81 12.43 -12.89
CA GLY A 44 2.68 13.00 -13.92
C GLY A 44 3.63 12.00 -14.58
N CYS A 45 3.80 10.81 -14.00
CA CYS A 45 4.72 9.76 -14.48
C CYS A 45 4.01 8.58 -15.15
N ALA A 46 2.67 8.52 -15.11
CA ALA A 46 1.91 7.35 -15.58
C ALA A 46 0.81 7.74 -16.58
N THR A 47 0.65 6.93 -17.63
CA THR A 47 -0.30 7.18 -18.74
C THR A 47 -1.75 6.75 -18.46
N ALA A 48 -2.02 6.01 -17.37
CA ALA A 48 -3.34 5.44 -17.07
C ALA A 48 -3.71 5.52 -15.57
N GLY A 49 -4.04 6.72 -15.07
CA GLY A 49 -4.57 6.95 -13.72
C GLY A 49 -3.57 6.81 -12.56
N GLY A 50 -2.36 6.30 -12.83
CA GLY A 50 -1.24 6.18 -11.87
C GLY A 50 -1.62 5.57 -10.52
N GLN A 51 -0.96 6.03 -9.47
CA GLN A 51 -1.23 5.67 -8.07
C GLN A 51 -2.68 5.89 -7.63
N LYS A 52 -3.44 6.81 -8.28
CA LYS A 52 -4.78 7.21 -7.79
C LYS A 52 -5.80 6.07 -7.85
N SER A 53 -5.71 5.23 -8.89
CA SER A 53 -6.60 4.07 -9.04
C SER A 53 -6.41 3.06 -7.90
N LEU A 54 -5.16 2.77 -7.54
CA LEU A 54 -4.82 1.92 -6.40
C LEU A 54 -5.14 2.61 -5.08
N ALA A 55 -4.94 3.92 -4.98
CA ALA A 55 -5.25 4.70 -3.78
C ALA A 55 -6.73 4.60 -3.41
N GLN A 56 -7.62 4.66 -4.38
CA GLN A 56 -9.05 4.48 -4.13
C GLN A 56 -9.37 3.08 -3.60
N VAL A 57 -8.71 2.04 -4.12
CA VAL A 57 -8.86 0.66 -3.60
C VAL A 57 -8.36 0.57 -2.16
N GLY A 58 -7.17 1.13 -1.88
CA GLY A 58 -6.58 1.09 -0.54
C GLY A 58 -7.35 1.89 0.50
N ASP A 59 -7.91 3.05 0.15
CA ASP A 59 -8.78 3.82 1.06
C ASP A 59 -10.03 3.01 1.44
N ALA A 60 -10.68 2.39 0.46
CA ALA A 60 -11.85 1.55 0.71
C ALA A 60 -11.50 0.32 1.57
N ALA A 61 -10.38 -0.35 1.27
CA ALA A 61 -9.92 -1.51 2.03
C ALA A 61 -9.56 -1.15 3.48
N LEU A 62 -8.83 -0.04 3.70
CA LEU A 62 -8.48 0.45 5.04
C LEU A 62 -9.74 0.77 5.86
N ARG A 63 -10.71 1.47 5.26
CA ARG A 63 -11.97 1.80 5.94
C ARG A 63 -12.76 0.53 6.32
N LEU A 64 -12.83 -0.45 5.42
CA LEU A 64 -13.48 -1.74 5.70
C LEU A 64 -12.77 -2.47 6.85
N ALA A 65 -11.43 -2.51 6.84
CA ALA A 65 -10.64 -3.12 7.90
C ALA A 65 -10.93 -2.46 9.25
N LEU A 66 -10.89 -1.13 9.31
CA LEU A 66 -11.18 -0.37 10.53
C LEU A 66 -12.61 -0.62 11.04
N VAL A 67 -13.62 -0.63 10.16
CA VAL A 67 -15.01 -0.95 10.55
C VAL A 67 -15.11 -2.37 11.10
N THR A 68 -14.47 -3.34 10.45
CA THR A 68 -14.50 -4.76 10.84
C THR A 68 -13.85 -4.98 12.20
N ILE A 69 -12.68 -4.38 12.45
CA ILE A 69 -11.99 -4.43 13.74
C ILE A 69 -12.87 -3.81 14.83
N GLY A 70 -13.42 -2.61 14.59
CA GLY A 70 -14.28 -1.93 15.55
C GLY A 70 -15.53 -2.73 15.91
N TYR A 71 -16.19 -3.30 14.89
CA TYR A 71 -17.34 -4.20 15.09
C TYR A 71 -16.96 -5.42 15.93
N GLY A 72 -15.85 -6.10 15.61
CA GLY A 72 -15.36 -7.25 16.36
C GLY A 72 -15.00 -6.92 17.81
N LYS A 73 -14.58 -5.68 18.10
CA LYS A 73 -14.32 -5.17 19.46
C LYS A 73 -15.60 -4.75 20.22
N GLY A 74 -16.77 -4.82 19.60
CA GLY A 74 -18.03 -4.32 20.18
C GLY A 74 -18.08 -2.79 20.30
N ALA A 75 -17.30 -2.06 19.48
CA ALA A 75 -17.27 -0.61 19.51
C ALA A 75 -18.59 -0.01 18.99
N SER A 76 -19.01 1.10 19.60
CA SER A 76 -20.16 1.87 19.12
C SER A 76 -19.88 2.49 17.74
N ARG A 77 -20.94 2.82 17.00
CA ARG A 77 -20.85 3.54 15.73
C ARG A 77 -20.00 4.81 15.84
N GLY A 78 -20.20 5.60 16.91
CA GLY A 78 -19.43 6.84 17.12
C GLY A 78 -17.93 6.61 17.34
N GLN A 79 -17.56 5.52 18.01
CA GLN A 79 -16.14 5.13 18.15
C GLN A 79 -15.55 4.69 16.81
N ILE A 80 -16.31 3.95 15.99
CA ILE A 80 -15.88 3.56 14.64
C ILE A 80 -15.68 4.78 13.74
N ASP A 81 -16.64 5.71 13.74
CA ASP A 81 -16.54 6.95 12.98
C ASP A 81 -15.33 7.80 13.42
N SER A 82 -15.03 7.83 14.72
CA SER A 82 -13.83 8.48 15.26
C SER A 82 -12.54 7.81 14.78
N ALA A 83 -12.45 6.48 14.82
CA ALA A 83 -11.30 5.73 14.33
C ALA A 83 -11.08 5.95 12.82
N LEU A 84 -12.15 5.93 12.01
CA LEU A 84 -12.07 6.24 10.58
C LEU A 84 -11.54 7.65 10.33
N ARG A 85 -12.04 8.65 11.06
CA ARG A 85 -11.61 10.05 10.92
C ARG A 85 -10.18 10.29 11.32
N THR A 86 -9.62 9.50 12.23
CA THR A 86 -8.26 9.67 12.74
C THR A 86 -7.27 8.85 11.92
N LYS A 87 -7.46 7.53 11.87
CA LYS A 87 -6.53 6.57 11.28
C LYS A 87 -6.53 6.58 9.75
N ALA A 88 -7.66 6.85 9.09
CA ALA A 88 -7.75 6.97 7.64
C ALA A 88 -7.73 8.42 7.13
N SER A 89 -7.30 9.38 7.97
CA SER A 89 -7.13 10.77 7.53
C SER A 89 -5.88 10.95 6.66
N ASN A 90 -5.97 11.80 5.64
CA ASN A 90 -4.81 12.11 4.80
C ASN A 90 -3.61 12.63 5.62
N SER A 91 -3.84 13.38 6.70
CA SER A 91 -2.77 13.85 7.58
C SER A 91 -2.05 12.71 8.29
N HIS A 92 -2.80 11.75 8.86
CA HIS A 92 -2.21 10.59 9.55
C HIS A 92 -1.50 9.68 8.56
N LEU A 93 -2.12 9.40 7.41
CA LEU A 93 -1.52 8.59 6.35
C LEU A 93 -0.22 9.22 5.83
N ALA A 94 -0.21 10.54 5.64
CA ALA A 94 1.01 11.23 5.21
C ALA A 94 2.13 11.16 6.26
N ASP A 95 1.81 11.42 7.53
CA ASP A 95 2.75 11.35 8.64
C ASP A 95 3.39 9.95 8.74
N GLN A 96 2.58 8.89 8.68
CA GLN A 96 3.09 7.51 8.69
C GLN A 96 3.92 7.19 7.44
N GLY A 97 3.52 7.67 6.26
CA GLY A 97 4.30 7.50 5.03
C GLY A 97 5.69 8.15 5.12
N PHE A 98 5.77 9.39 5.62
CA PHE A 98 7.06 10.07 5.83
C PHE A 98 7.90 9.38 6.91
N LYS A 99 7.31 8.98 8.04
CA LYS A 99 8.01 8.23 9.10
C LYS A 99 8.63 6.92 8.59
N ARG A 100 8.03 6.32 7.56
CA ARG A 100 8.49 5.08 6.93
C ARG A 100 9.39 5.31 5.70
N GLY A 101 9.73 6.56 5.37
CA GLY A 101 10.66 6.90 4.28
C GLY A 101 10.08 6.70 2.87
N PHE A 102 8.76 6.74 2.70
CA PHE A 102 8.11 6.55 1.40
C PHE A 102 8.46 7.68 0.41
N ASP A 103 8.87 8.85 0.90
CA ASP A 103 9.25 10.01 0.10
C ASP A 103 10.48 9.74 -0.80
N GLY A 104 11.39 8.89 -0.32
CA GLY A 104 12.51 8.39 -1.11
C GLY A 104 12.13 7.34 -2.16
N CYS A 105 10.89 6.83 -2.13
CA CYS A 105 10.40 5.75 -2.98
C CYS A 105 9.40 6.23 -4.04
N VAL A 106 8.80 7.42 -3.88
CA VAL A 106 7.79 7.96 -4.81
C VAL A 106 8.44 8.48 -6.10
N TYR A 107 8.05 7.88 -7.23
CA TYR A 107 8.43 8.30 -8.57
C TYR A 107 7.69 9.58 -8.97
N ARG A 108 8.45 10.65 -9.19
CA ARG A 108 7.96 12.01 -9.45
C ARG A 108 8.80 12.73 -10.48
N ILE A 109 8.23 13.79 -11.04
CA ILE A 109 8.98 14.73 -11.88
C ILE A 109 10.03 15.43 -11.00
N GLY A 110 11.26 15.55 -11.53
CA GLY A 110 12.40 16.13 -10.80
C GLY A 110 12.13 17.56 -10.31
N GLY A 111 12.69 17.90 -9.16
CA GLY A 111 12.57 19.24 -8.55
C GLY A 111 11.26 19.51 -7.79
N VAL A 112 10.40 18.49 -7.63
CA VAL A 112 9.16 18.59 -6.85
C VAL A 112 9.29 17.79 -5.57
N ASP A 113 9.07 18.45 -4.42
CA ASP A 113 9.00 17.78 -3.13
C ASP A 113 7.70 16.99 -2.97
N VAL A 114 7.75 15.90 -2.21
CA VAL A 114 6.56 15.10 -1.92
C VAL A 114 5.69 15.87 -0.93
N SER A 115 4.53 16.36 -1.38
CA SER A 115 3.55 17.00 -0.50
C SER A 115 2.83 16.01 0.41
N MET A 116 2.24 16.48 1.51
CA MET A 116 1.37 15.68 2.39
C MET A 116 0.27 14.93 1.61
N LYS A 117 -0.36 15.60 0.64
CA LYS A 117 -1.41 14.99 -0.19
C LYS A 117 -0.86 13.87 -1.09
N MET A 118 0.32 14.08 -1.68
CA MET A 118 0.98 13.06 -2.49
C MET A 118 1.37 11.86 -1.64
N MET A 119 1.91 12.09 -0.44
CA MET A 119 2.29 11.04 0.49
C MET A 119 1.08 10.21 0.93
N ALA A 120 -0.01 10.85 1.38
CA ALA A 120 -1.24 10.15 1.74
C ALA A 120 -1.76 9.28 0.60
N THR A 121 -1.75 9.81 -0.63
CA THR A 121 -2.18 9.08 -1.82
C THR A 121 -1.26 7.89 -2.11
N ALA A 122 0.06 8.04 -1.92
CA ALA A 122 1.03 6.95 -2.10
C ALA A 122 0.82 5.84 -1.07
N VAL A 123 0.60 6.18 0.21
CA VAL A 123 0.28 5.20 1.26
C VAL A 123 -1.01 4.45 0.92
N GLN A 124 -2.09 5.17 0.54
CA GLN A 124 -3.31 4.53 0.07
C GLN A 124 -3.06 3.61 -1.13
N ALA A 125 -2.22 4.04 -2.08
CA ALA A 125 -1.92 3.24 -3.26
C ALA A 125 -1.14 1.97 -2.91
N VAL A 126 -0.19 2.05 -1.98
CA VAL A 126 0.55 0.88 -1.47
C VAL A 126 -0.40 -0.07 -0.76
N LEU A 127 -1.33 0.42 0.07
CA LEU A 127 -2.37 -0.41 0.67
C LEU A 127 -3.24 -1.09 -0.40
N GLY A 128 -3.64 -0.35 -1.44
CA GLY A 128 -4.41 -0.91 -2.55
C GLY A 128 -3.63 -1.99 -3.32
N ALA A 129 -2.33 -1.77 -3.51
CA ALA A 129 -1.42 -2.76 -4.11
C ALA A 129 -1.33 -4.03 -3.26
N VAL A 130 -1.10 -3.91 -1.95
CA VAL A 130 -1.07 -5.04 -1.01
C VAL A 130 -2.40 -5.79 -1.05
N PHE A 131 -3.52 -5.08 -0.93
CA PHE A 131 -4.85 -5.69 -0.89
C PHE A 131 -5.17 -6.51 -2.15
N LEU A 132 -4.72 -6.06 -3.31
CA LEU A 132 -4.89 -6.81 -4.56
C LEU A 132 -3.90 -7.97 -4.69
N ASP A 133 -2.63 -7.74 -4.33
CA ASP A 133 -1.56 -8.74 -4.44
C ASP A 133 -1.80 -9.94 -3.50
N CYS A 134 -2.30 -9.69 -2.28
CA CYS A 134 -2.66 -10.75 -1.33
C CYS A 134 -4.02 -11.39 -1.64
N ASN A 135 -4.59 -11.16 -2.82
CA ASN A 135 -5.90 -11.61 -3.25
C ASN A 135 -7.03 -11.27 -2.26
N LYS A 136 -7.00 -10.05 -1.70
CA LYS A 136 -7.97 -9.53 -0.74
C LYS A 136 -8.02 -10.33 0.57
N ASN A 137 -6.94 -11.02 0.92
CA ASN A 137 -6.83 -11.70 2.21
C ASN A 137 -6.78 -10.66 3.34
N MET A 138 -7.89 -10.54 4.07
CA MET A 138 -8.02 -9.56 5.15
C MET A 138 -7.07 -9.82 6.31
N SER A 139 -6.67 -11.07 6.60
CA SER A 139 -5.71 -11.34 7.68
C SER A 139 -4.35 -10.71 7.37
N VAL A 140 -3.85 -10.93 6.15
CA VAL A 140 -2.57 -10.35 5.70
C VAL A 140 -2.66 -8.83 5.61
N PHE A 141 -3.79 -8.30 5.13
CA PHE A 141 -3.98 -6.85 5.06
C PHE A 141 -4.02 -6.20 6.45
N LEU A 142 -4.59 -6.88 7.45
CA LEU A 142 -4.63 -6.41 8.83
C LEU A 142 -3.22 -6.29 9.43
N GLU A 143 -2.35 -7.27 9.21
CA GLU A 143 -0.94 -7.23 9.64
C GLU A 143 -0.22 -6.01 9.06
N VAL A 144 -0.45 -5.70 7.78
CA VAL A 144 0.17 -4.52 7.13
C VAL A 144 -0.32 -3.21 7.73
N ILE A 145 -1.62 -3.04 7.97
CA ILE A 145 -2.11 -1.79 8.57
C ILE A 145 -1.70 -1.65 10.04
N GLU A 146 -1.43 -2.74 10.75
CA GLU A 146 -0.83 -2.71 12.09
C GLU A 146 0.62 -2.25 12.04
N VAL A 147 1.44 -2.82 11.14
CA VAL A 147 2.83 -2.39 10.92
C VAL A 147 2.92 -0.90 10.58
N LEU A 148 1.97 -0.38 9.80
CA LEU A 148 1.90 1.03 9.43
C LEU A 148 1.25 1.94 10.49
N ASP A 149 0.88 1.42 11.67
CA ASP A 149 0.20 2.17 12.74
C ASP A 149 -1.10 2.85 12.27
N LEU A 150 -1.84 2.15 11.41
CA LEU A 150 -3.13 2.57 10.86
C LEU A 150 -4.31 1.82 11.48
N SER A 151 -4.07 0.85 12.37
CA SER A 151 -5.11 0.09 13.07
C SER A 151 -5.63 0.81 14.33
N TRP A 152 -6.60 0.19 15.01
CA TRP A 152 -7.13 0.57 16.32
C TRP A 152 -6.12 0.25 17.43
N ASN A 153 -4.97 0.91 17.37
CA ASN A 153 -4.00 0.95 18.46
C ASN A 153 -4.42 2.06 19.42
#